data_AF-G0PLR4-F1
#
_entry.id   AF-G0PLR4-F1
#
_cell.length_a   1.000
_cell.length_b   1.000
_cell.length_c   1.000
_cell.angle_alpha   90.00
_cell.angle_beta   90.00
_cell.angle_gamma   90.00
#
_symmetry.space_group_name_H-M   'P 1'
#
loop_
_entity.id
_entity.type
_entity.pdbx_description
1 polymer ?
#
loop_
_entity_poly.entity_id
_entity_poly.type
_entity_poly.pdbx_seq_one_letter_code
_entity_poly.pdbx_strand_id
1 'polypeptide(L)' 'SLSRVREGVLIAELDLNLCRQCKDAWGFRMTNRLDMYAQKLTEVSNPDYRPDIRREQ' A
#
# COMPACT_ATOMS: atom_id res chain seq x y z
N SER A 1 12.14 23.04 1.46
CA SER A 1 11.05 22.74 0.53
C SER A 1 11.37 23.37 -0.81
N LEU A 2 11.04 22.70 -1.93
CA LEU A 2 11.18 23.31 -3.24
C LEU A 2 10.11 24.37 -3.48
N SER A 3 10.47 25.36 -4.31
CA SER A 3 9.57 26.43 -4.72
C SER A 3 8.40 25.84 -5.53
N ARG A 4 7.17 26.33 -5.29
CA ARG A 4 5.98 25.89 -6.05
C ARG A 4 5.87 26.50 -7.44
N VAL A 5 6.58 27.61 -7.69
CA VAL A 5 6.47 28.42 -8.91
C VAL A 5 7.82 28.75 -9.55
N ARG A 6 8.93 28.27 -8.97
CA ARG A 6 10.27 28.55 -9.50
C ARG A 6 11.01 27.23 -9.70
N GLU A 7 11.92 27.25 -10.66
CA GLU A 7 12.81 26.13 -10.93
C GLU A 7 13.73 25.84 -9.74
N GLY A 8 14.13 24.58 -9.61
CA GLY A 8 15.06 24.15 -8.58
C GLY A 8 15.40 22.67 -8.71
N VAL A 9 16.52 22.29 -8.10
CA VAL A 9 17.00 20.90 -8.04
C VAL A 9 16.92 20.41 -6.59
N LEU A 10 16.35 19.23 -6.39
CA LEU A 10 16.41 18.54 -5.11
C LEU A 10 17.61 17.61 -5.09
N ILE A 11 18.50 17.79 -4.13
CA ILE A 11 19.53 16.81 -3.81
C ILE A 11 19.25 16.33 -2.38
N ALA A 12 19.14 15.02 -2.21
CA ALA A 12 18.94 14.40 -0.92
C ALA A 12 19.81 13.14 -0.83
N GLU A 13 20.51 12.99 0.29
CA GLU A 13 21.18 11.75 0.64
C GLU A 13 20.17 10.81 1.30
N LEU A 14 20.14 9.56 0.86
CA LEU A 14 19.18 8.56 1.33
C LEU A 14 19.92 7.32 1.82
N ASP A 15 19.70 6.95 3.07
CA ASP A 15 20.11 5.63 3.58
C ASP A 15 19.01 4.60 3.34
N LEU A 16 19.29 3.64 2.47
CA LEU A 16 18.35 2.56 2.15
C LEU A 16 18.09 1.62 3.32
N ASN A 17 18.94 1.60 4.36
CA ASN A 17 18.69 0.83 5.58
C ASN A 17 17.47 1.32 6.36
N LEU A 18 17.08 2.59 6.18
CA LEU A 18 15.87 3.13 6.79
C LEU A 18 14.62 2.33 6.36
N CYS A 19 14.61 1.80 5.13
CA CYS A 19 13.53 0.95 4.66
C CYS A 19 13.32 -0.29 5.52
N ARG A 20 14.41 -0.86 6.07
CA ARG A 20 14.36 -2.05 6.93
C ARG A 20 13.85 -1.69 8.32
N GLN A 21 14.41 -0.63 8.91
CA GLN A 21 14.00 -0.11 10.22
C GLN A 21 12.50 0.20 10.26
N CYS A 22 11.97 0.88 9.22
CA CYS A 22 10.54 1.17 9.15
C CYS A 22 9.68 -0.10 9.01
N LYS A 23 10.12 -1.10 8.23
CA LYS A 23 9.40 -2.37 8.07
C LYS A 23 9.34 -3.14 9.39
N ASP A 24 10.44 -3.18 10.12
CA ASP A 24 10.56 -3.92 11.37
C ASP A 24 9.78 -3.22 12.49
N ALA A 25 9.83 -1.89 12.55
CA ALA A 25 9.10 -1.10 13.55
C ALA A 25 7.58 -1.19 13.41
N TRP A 26 7.06 -1.21 12.17
CA TRP A 26 5.62 -1.22 11.93
C TRP A 26 5.06 -2.61 11.66
N GLY A 27 5.90 -3.55 11.21
CA GLY A 27 5.49 -4.93 10.97
C GLY A 27 4.47 -5.11 9.85
N PHE A 28 4.22 -4.10 9.01
CA PHE A 28 3.18 -4.17 7.96
C PHE A 28 3.37 -5.32 6.99
N ARG A 29 4.60 -5.73 6.72
CA ARG A 29 4.86 -6.92 5.89
C ARG A 29 4.49 -8.23 6.57
N MET A 30 4.52 -8.29 7.90
CA MET A 30 4.09 -9.48 8.66
C MET A 30 2.56 -9.53 8.79
N THR A 31 1.88 -8.38 8.83
CA THR A 31 0.42 -8.28 9.02
C THR A 31 -0.37 -7.97 7.74
N ASN A 32 0.26 -8.06 6.57
CA ASN A 32 -0.32 -7.69 5.28
C ASN A 32 -1.40 -8.64 4.76
N ARG A 33 -1.49 -9.88 5.27
CA ARG A 33 -2.50 -10.89 4.87
C ARG A 33 -2.60 -11.09 3.36
N LEU A 34 -1.46 -11.18 2.67
CA LEU A 34 -1.43 -11.25 1.20
C LEU A 34 -2.24 -12.41 0.62
N ASP A 35 -2.24 -13.58 1.27
CA ASP A 35 -2.99 -14.74 0.77
C ASP A 35 -4.49 -14.48 0.73
N MET A 36 -5.03 -13.85 1.78
CA MET A 36 -6.44 -13.45 1.86
C MET A 36 -6.77 -12.44 0.74
N TYR A 37 -5.93 -11.42 0.55
CA TYR A 37 -6.18 -10.41 -0.48
C TYR A 37 -6.01 -10.97 -1.90
N ALA A 38 -5.06 -11.87 -2.14
CA ALA A 38 -4.88 -12.53 -3.43
C ALA A 38 -6.13 -13.34 -3.82
N GLN A 39 -6.68 -14.10 -2.86
CA GLN A 39 -7.93 -14.82 -3.05
C GLN A 39 -9.08 -13.86 -3.36
N LYS A 40 -9.25 -12.80 -2.56
CA LYS A 40 -10.33 -11.82 -2.77
C LYS A 40 -10.22 -11.08 -4.09
N LEU A 41 -9.02 -10.68 -4.50
CA LEU A 41 -8.81 -10.05 -5.81
C LEU A 41 -9.12 -11.01 -6.96
N THR A 42 -8.85 -12.31 -6.79
CA THR A 42 -9.19 -13.34 -7.77
C THR A 42 -10.70 -13.62 -7.82
N GLU A 43 -11.37 -13.65 -6.68
CA GLU A 43 -12.84 -13.76 -6.63
C GLU A 43 -13.51 -12.59 -7.35
N VAL A 44 -13.06 -11.36 -7.06
CA VAL A 44 -13.64 -10.12 -7.60
C VAL A 44 -13.35 -9.93 -9.10
N SER A 45 -12.29 -10.54 -9.63
CA SER A 45 -11.99 -10.46 -11.07
C SER A 45 -12.89 -11.36 -11.93
N ASN A 46 -13.69 -12.25 -11.34
CA ASN A 46 -14.66 -13.07 -12.06
C ASN A 46 -15.82 -12.21 -12.60
N PRO A 47 -16.17 -12.29 -13.89
CA PRO A 47 -17.31 -11.57 -14.48
C PRO A 47 -18.65 -11.78 -13.75
N ASP A 48 -18.86 -12.94 -13.13
CA ASP A 48 -20.08 -13.31 -12.42
C ASP A 48 -20.02 -13.03 -10.90
N TYR A 49 -18.98 -12.33 -10.43
CA TYR A 49 -18.80 -12.03 -9.01
C TYR A 49 -19.98 -11.23 -8.43
N ARG A 50 -20.48 -11.68 -7.28
CA ARG A 50 -21.54 -11.01 -6.51
C ARG A 50 -20.95 -10.44 -5.22
N PRO A 51 -20.88 -9.11 -5.04
CA PRO A 51 -20.35 -8.49 -3.83
C PRO A 51 -21.17 -8.84 -2.57
N ASP A 52 -20.50 -9.05 -1.43
CA ASP A 52 -21.13 -9.22 -0.11
C ASP A 52 -21.57 -7.84 0.42
N ILE A 53 -22.74 -7.38 -0.03
CA ILE A 53 -23.36 -6.11 0.41
C ILE A 53 -24.44 -6.43 1.45
N ARG A 54 -24.22 -6.01 2.70
CA ARG A 54 -25.22 -6.09 3.76
C ARG A 54 -25.91 -4.73 3.91
N ARG A 55 -27.25 -4.72 3.82
CA ARG A 55 -28.09 -3.54 4.08
C ARG A 55 -28.71 -3.68 5.47
N GLU A 56 -28.90 -2.56 6.17
CA GLU A 56 -29.63 -2.53 7.44
C GLU A 56 -31.11 -2.92 7.22
N GLN A 57 -31.71 -3.61 8.21
CA GLN A 57 -33.13 -3.99 8.20
C GLN A 57 -34.03 -2.80 8.51
#